data_AF-A0A7Y0GBF8-F1
#
_entry.id   AF-A0A7Y0GBF8-F1
#
_cell.length_a   1.000
_cell.length_b   1.000
_cell.length_c   1.000
_cell.angle_alpha   90.00
_cell.angle_beta   90.00
_cell.angle_gamma   90.00
#
_symmetry.space_group_name_H-M   'P 1'
#
loop_
_entity.id
_entity.type
_entity.pdbx_description
1 polymer ?
#
loop_
_entity_poly.entity_id
_entity_poly.type
_entity_poly.pdbx_seq_one_letter_code
_entity_poly.pdbx_strand_id
1 'polypeptide(L)'
;MLASNDTDDPGAVCSNSLMSGLCAIILRELDRRGISSRHLADMCVIRRRQGFRERLASAQLLPSEIDALVRYLEIDIVRVTIALEVFGDAESYPDALTHNLGNVCRALRGAVERQGDALDCAFEPMRPALCDAVADRICQALVQHHARIEQARSALL
;
A
#
# COMPACT_ATOMS: atom_id res chain seq x y z
N MET A 1 -28.44 18.74 32.22
CA MET A 1 -28.67 17.90 31.04
C MET A 1 -27.72 18.39 29.96
N LEU A 2 -26.55 17.75 29.84
CA LEU A 2 -25.60 18.01 28.77
C LEU A 2 -25.91 17.03 27.65
N ALA A 3 -26.33 17.55 26.50
CA ALA A 3 -26.47 16.76 25.28
C ALA A 3 -25.07 16.56 24.69
N SER A 4 -24.70 15.30 24.53
CA SER A 4 -23.48 14.86 23.86
C SER A 4 -23.51 15.29 22.39
N ASN A 5 -22.47 15.99 21.95
CA ASN A 5 -22.13 16.13 20.54
C ASN A 5 -21.29 14.91 20.15
N ASP A 6 -21.92 13.90 19.58
CA ASP A 6 -21.22 12.89 18.78
C ASP A 6 -21.10 13.42 17.36
N THR A 7 -19.99 14.11 17.10
CA THR A 7 -19.48 14.30 15.74
C THR A 7 -18.70 13.04 15.37
N ASP A 8 -19.39 12.09 14.73
CA ASP A 8 -18.75 11.03 13.96
C ASP A 8 -17.99 11.68 12.80
N ASP A 9 -16.67 11.78 12.94
CA ASP A 9 -15.76 12.19 11.88
C ASP A 9 -15.47 10.96 10.99
N PRO A 10 -16.01 10.88 9.77
CA PRO A 10 -15.73 9.77 8.86
C PRO A 10 -14.24 9.65 8.49
N GLY A 11 -13.43 10.70 8.69
CA GLY A 11 -11.98 10.67 8.49
C GLY A 11 -11.21 9.83 9.52
N ALA A 12 -11.74 9.69 10.75
CA ALA A 12 -11.09 8.92 11.80
C ALA A 12 -11.21 7.40 11.59
N VAL A 13 -12.31 6.94 10.97
CA VAL A 13 -12.55 5.52 10.68
C VAL A 13 -11.66 5.01 9.54
N CYS A 14 -11.52 5.78 8.46
CA CYS A 14 -10.60 5.44 7.35
C CYS A 14 -9.14 5.44 7.82
N SER A 15 -8.74 6.41 8.64
CA SER A 15 -7.36 6.50 9.15
C SER A 15 -6.97 5.32 10.04
N ASN A 16 -7.91 4.82 10.86
CA ASN A 16 -7.70 3.63 11.69
C ASN A 16 -7.64 2.33 10.85
N SER A 17 -8.45 2.24 9.79
CA SER A 17 -8.41 1.11 8.85
C SER A 17 -7.06 1.02 8.14
N LEU A 18 -6.55 2.13 7.60
CA LEU A 18 -5.26 2.15 6.89
C LEU A 18 -4.09 1.82 7.82
N MET A 19 -4.09 2.38 9.04
CA MET A 19 -3.03 2.12 10.02
C MET A 19 -3.02 0.66 10.48
N SER A 20 -4.19 0.08 10.75
CA SER A 20 -4.29 -1.34 11.12
C SER A 20 -3.86 -2.26 9.98
N GLY A 21 -4.25 -1.96 8.74
CA GLY A 21 -3.79 -2.67 7.54
C GLY A 21 -2.27 -2.57 7.34
N LEU A 22 -1.68 -1.39 7.51
CA LEU A 22 -0.22 -1.21 7.46
C LEU A 22 0.48 -2.03 8.55
N CYS A 23 -0.05 -2.04 9.78
CA CYS A 23 0.51 -2.84 10.87
C CYS A 23 0.46 -4.35 10.56
N ALA A 24 -0.63 -4.83 9.94
CA ALA A 24 -0.74 -6.20 9.47
C ALA A 24 0.31 -6.53 8.40
N ILE A 25 0.51 -5.63 7.42
CA ILE A 25 1.56 -5.77 6.40
C ILE A 25 2.96 -5.82 7.04
N ILE A 26 3.25 -4.93 7.99
CA ILE A 26 4.54 -4.92 8.73
C ILE A 26 4.74 -6.24 9.45
N LEU A 27 3.73 -6.72 10.19
CA LEU A 27 3.82 -7.97 10.95
C LEU A 27 4.12 -9.15 10.02
N ARG A 28 3.41 -9.22 8.89
CA ARG A 28 3.61 -10.28 7.90
C ARG A 28 4.98 -10.21 7.24
N GLU A 29 5.48 -9.01 6.93
CA GLU A 29 6.83 -8.84 6.38
C GLU A 29 7.92 -9.24 7.38
N LEU A 30 7.71 -8.97 8.69
CA LEU A 30 8.62 -9.46 9.73
C LEU A 30 8.62 -10.99 9.79
N ASP A 31 7.46 -11.62 9.71
CA ASP A 31 7.32 -13.08 9.71
C ASP A 31 7.94 -13.72 8.48
N ARG A 32 7.63 -13.20 7.29
CA ARG A 32 8.16 -13.67 6.01
C ARG A 32 9.69 -13.60 5.96
N ARG A 33 10.29 -12.58 6.57
CA ARG A 33 11.75 -12.40 6.61
C ARG A 33 12.42 -13.04 7.84
N GLY A 34 11.65 -13.67 8.73
CA GLY A 34 12.18 -14.30 9.96
C GLY A 34 12.80 -13.30 10.95
N ILE A 35 12.34 -12.05 10.94
CA ILE A 35 12.94 -10.97 11.73
C ILE A 35 12.38 -11.00 13.16
N SER A 36 13.27 -11.23 14.13
CA SER A 36 12.89 -11.29 15.54
C SER A 36 12.81 -9.89 16.18
N SER A 37 11.94 -9.73 17.19
CA SER A 37 11.87 -8.49 17.97
C SER A 37 13.16 -8.17 18.72
N ARG A 38 14.00 -9.17 19.01
CA ARG A 38 15.35 -8.96 19.56
C ARG A 38 16.22 -8.24 18.53
N HIS A 39 16.27 -8.75 17.31
CA HIS A 39 17.05 -8.14 16.24
C HIS A 39 16.62 -6.69 15.95
N LEU A 40 15.31 -6.42 15.91
CA LEU A 40 14.81 -5.04 15.73
C LEU A 40 15.24 -4.10 16.87
N ALA A 41 15.28 -4.58 18.11
CA ALA A 41 15.73 -3.78 19.25
C ALA A 41 17.25 -3.56 19.22
N ASP A 42 18.03 -4.59 18.87
CA ASP A 42 19.49 -4.50 18.73
C ASP A 42 19.89 -3.51 17.62
N MET A 43 19.08 -3.44 16.55
CA MET A 43 19.23 -2.48 15.45
C MET A 43 18.59 -1.11 15.73
N CYS A 44 18.08 -0.88 16.94
CA CYS A 44 17.40 0.36 17.34
C CYS A 44 16.18 0.76 16.46
N VAL A 45 15.57 -0.20 15.76
CA VAL A 45 14.36 0.03 14.94
C VAL A 45 13.14 0.21 15.84
N ILE A 46 13.08 -0.55 16.93
CA ILE A 46 12.00 -0.48 17.93
C ILE A 46 12.57 -0.13 19.30
N ARG A 47 11.80 0.58 20.12
CA ARG A 47 12.29 1.02 21.45
C ARG A 47 12.20 -0.07 22.51
N ARG A 48 11.18 -0.92 22.42
CA ARG A 48 10.87 -1.94 23.43
C ARG A 48 10.57 -3.28 22.79
N ARG A 49 11.30 -4.32 23.21
CA ARG A 49 11.10 -5.70 22.75
C ARG A 49 9.84 -6.34 23.34
N GLN A 50 9.60 -6.15 24.63
CA GLN A 50 8.50 -6.81 25.33
C GLN A 50 7.15 -6.33 24.78
N GLY A 51 6.25 -7.27 24.50
CA GLY A 51 4.92 -6.97 23.98
C GLY A 51 4.92 -6.30 22.60
N PHE A 52 6.02 -6.36 21.84
CA PHE A 52 6.14 -5.63 20.57
C PHE A 52 5.10 -6.09 19.54
N ARG A 53 4.95 -7.42 19.37
CA ARG A 53 4.05 -7.98 18.35
C ARG A 53 2.59 -7.70 18.67
N GLU A 54 2.23 -7.77 19.95
CA GLU A 54 0.91 -7.46 20.45
C GLU A 54 0.58 -5.98 20.21
N ARG A 55 1.51 -5.08 20.55
CA ARG A 55 1.34 -3.63 20.28
C ARG A 55 1.25 -3.32 18.79
N LEU A 56 2.05 -4.00 17.96
CA LEU A 56 1.97 -3.86 16.51
C LEU A 56 0.62 -4.33 15.99
N ALA A 57 0.17 -5.53 16.39
CA ALA A 57 -1.11 -6.09 15.97
C ALA A 57 -2.32 -5.24 16.42
N SER A 58 -2.22 -4.57 17.56
CA SER A 58 -3.26 -3.65 18.06
C SER A 58 -3.09 -2.20 17.57
N ALA A 59 -2.17 -1.92 16.64
CA ALA A 59 -1.86 -0.58 16.14
C ALA A 59 -1.53 0.46 17.24
N GLN A 60 -0.88 0.01 18.33
CA GLN A 60 -0.52 0.82 19.50
C GLN A 60 0.94 1.31 19.49
N LEU A 61 1.64 1.16 18.36
CA LEU A 61 2.99 1.69 18.22
C LEU A 61 2.95 3.20 17.99
N LEU A 62 4.02 3.88 18.42
CA LEU A 62 4.20 5.29 18.10
C LEU A 62 4.40 5.47 16.59
N PRO A 63 3.89 6.55 15.97
CA PRO A 63 4.11 6.83 14.54
C PRO A 63 5.58 6.73 14.11
N SER A 64 6.50 7.23 14.96
CA SER A 64 7.94 7.14 14.69
C SER A 64 8.48 5.70 14.65
N GLU A 65 7.89 4.78 15.41
CA GLU A 65 8.27 3.35 15.37
C GLU A 65 7.72 2.70 14.10
N ILE A 66 6.51 3.06 13.67
CA ILE A 66 5.95 2.64 12.38
C ILE A 66 6.83 3.14 11.22
N ASP A 67 7.20 4.42 11.21
CA ASP A 67 8.08 4.99 10.17
C ASP A 67 9.46 4.33 10.14
N ALA A 68 9.98 3.93 11.31
CA ALA A 68 11.23 3.18 11.38
C ALA A 68 11.09 1.78 10.78
N LEU A 69 9.98 1.08 11.07
CA LEU A 69 9.68 -0.24 10.51
C LEU A 69 9.44 -0.20 9.01
N VAL A 70 8.67 0.78 8.51
CA VAL A 70 8.43 0.99 7.08
C VAL A 70 9.74 1.18 6.33
N ARG A 71 10.64 2.03 6.85
CA ARG A 71 11.95 2.26 6.24
C ARG A 71 12.83 1.03 6.31
N TYR A 72 12.89 0.38 7.47
CA TYR A 72 13.73 -0.81 7.68
C TYR A 72 13.30 -2.00 6.81
N LEU A 73 11.99 -2.19 6.62
CA LEU A 73 11.43 -3.24 5.79
C LEU A 73 11.33 -2.85 4.31
N GLU A 74 11.67 -1.62 3.95
CA GLU A 74 11.50 -1.08 2.60
C GLU A 74 10.06 -1.27 2.09
N ILE A 75 9.08 -1.00 2.96
CA ILE A 75 7.66 -1.10 2.60
C ILE A 75 7.31 0.01 1.63
N ASP A 76 6.76 -0.38 0.48
CA ASP A 76 6.30 0.54 -0.55
C ASP A 76 4.90 1.04 -0.21
N ILE A 77 4.80 2.31 0.20
CA ILE A 77 3.54 2.93 0.60
C ILE A 77 2.52 2.96 -0.54
N VAL A 78 2.93 3.09 -1.80
CA VAL A 78 2.00 3.06 -2.94
C VAL A 78 1.34 1.69 -3.03
N ARG A 79 2.11 0.62 -2.81
CA ARG A 79 1.58 -0.75 -2.77
C ARG A 79 0.71 -1.01 -1.56
N VAL A 80 1.01 -0.42 -0.40
CA VAL A 80 0.14 -0.46 0.78
C VAL A 80 -1.21 0.17 0.45
N THR A 81 -1.23 1.35 -0.15
CA THR A 81 -2.47 2.02 -0.54
C THR A 81 -3.26 1.19 -1.56
N ILE A 82 -2.60 0.60 -2.56
CA ILE A 82 -3.29 -0.29 -3.51
C ILE A 82 -3.89 -1.50 -2.79
N ALA A 83 -3.13 -2.17 -1.92
CA ALA A 83 -3.62 -3.35 -1.19
C ALA A 83 -4.85 -3.03 -0.33
N LEU A 84 -4.82 -1.90 0.38
CA LEU A 84 -5.87 -1.56 1.35
C LEU A 84 -7.05 -0.81 0.73
N GLU A 85 -6.82 0.13 -0.17
CA GLU A 85 -7.88 0.98 -0.75
C GLU A 85 -8.48 0.41 -2.04
N VAL A 86 -7.68 -0.33 -2.83
CA VAL A 86 -8.16 -0.91 -4.10
C VAL A 86 -8.61 -2.34 -3.90
N PHE A 87 -7.83 -3.16 -3.19
CA PHE A 87 -8.18 -4.56 -2.95
C PHE A 87 -8.91 -4.79 -1.63
N GLY A 88 -8.89 -3.84 -0.70
CA GLY A 88 -9.54 -4.01 0.60
C GLY A 88 -8.86 -5.06 1.50
N ASP A 89 -7.64 -5.48 1.17
CA ASP A 89 -7.01 -6.63 1.79
C ASP A 89 -5.48 -6.46 1.90
N ALA A 90 -4.98 -6.44 3.15
CA ALA A 90 -3.55 -6.44 3.44
C ALA A 90 -2.84 -7.67 2.86
N GLU A 91 -3.56 -8.79 2.70
CA GLU A 91 -2.98 -10.03 2.20
C GLU A 91 -2.56 -9.96 0.74
N SER A 92 -3.09 -9.00 -0.01
CA SER A 92 -2.76 -8.72 -1.41
C SER A 92 -1.45 -7.93 -1.58
N TYR A 93 -0.88 -7.37 -0.50
CA TYR A 93 0.36 -6.59 -0.56
C TYR A 93 1.51 -7.29 -1.32
N PRO A 94 1.86 -8.57 -1.02
CA PRO A 94 2.95 -9.26 -1.72
C PRO A 94 2.61 -9.69 -3.15
N ASP A 95 1.36 -9.58 -3.60
CA ASP A 95 0.93 -10.12 -4.89
C ASP A 95 1.57 -9.42 -6.08
N ALA A 96 1.81 -10.20 -7.13
CA ALA A 96 2.37 -9.70 -8.39
C ALA A 96 1.49 -8.62 -9.03
N LEU A 97 0.16 -8.71 -8.89
CA LEU A 97 -0.76 -7.69 -9.39
C LEU A 97 -0.60 -6.36 -8.65
N THR A 98 -0.59 -6.38 -7.31
CA THR A 98 -0.32 -5.20 -6.47
C THR A 98 1.03 -4.58 -6.81
N HIS A 99 2.05 -5.41 -7.00
CA HIS A 99 3.37 -4.96 -7.41
C HIS A 99 3.35 -4.28 -8.79
N ASN A 100 2.67 -4.87 -9.76
CA ASN A 100 2.54 -4.31 -11.11
C ASN A 100 1.76 -2.99 -11.11
N LEU A 101 0.67 -2.88 -10.35
CA LEU A 101 -0.06 -1.61 -10.19
C LEU A 101 0.84 -0.54 -9.56
N GLY A 102 1.64 -0.89 -8.55
CA GLY A 102 2.65 0.02 -8.00
C GLY A 102 3.67 0.48 -9.06
N ASN A 103 4.10 -0.41 -9.95
CA ASN A 103 4.97 -0.05 -11.09
C ASN A 103 4.27 0.91 -12.07
N VAL A 104 2.99 0.70 -12.35
CA VAL A 104 2.18 1.61 -13.18
C VAL A 104 2.09 3.00 -12.54
N CYS A 105 1.80 3.09 -11.24
CA CYS A 105 1.77 4.37 -10.53
C CYS A 105 3.12 5.12 -10.58
N ARG A 106 4.24 4.40 -10.46
CA ARG A 106 5.58 5.01 -10.61
C ARG A 106 5.86 5.45 -12.05
N ALA A 107 5.42 4.68 -13.04
CA ALA A 107 5.53 5.05 -14.45
C ALA A 107 4.65 6.26 -14.81
N LEU A 108 3.51 6.44 -14.13
CA LEU A 108 2.63 7.60 -14.31
C LEU A 108 3.36 8.90 -13.96
N ARG A 109 4.19 8.92 -12.91
CA ARG A 109 5.02 10.09 -12.58
C ARG A 109 5.89 10.51 -13.79
N GLY A 110 6.61 9.55 -14.39
CA GLY A 110 7.43 9.83 -15.56
C GLY A 110 6.60 10.23 -16.79
N ALA A 111 5.37 9.73 -16.92
CA ALA A 111 4.46 10.16 -17.97
C ALA A 111 4.01 11.61 -17.78
N VAL A 112 3.67 12.02 -16.56
CA VAL A 112 3.32 13.40 -16.19
C VAL A 112 4.50 14.33 -16.50
N GLU A 113 5.71 13.97 -16.09
CA GLU A 113 6.92 14.77 -16.37
C GLU A 113 7.16 14.99 -17.87
N ARG A 114 6.91 13.98 -18.71
CA ARG A 114 7.02 14.10 -20.18
C ARG A 114 5.95 14.98 -20.83
N GLN A 115 4.80 15.14 -20.18
CA GLN A 115 3.68 15.93 -20.69
C GLN A 115 3.68 17.37 -20.11
N GLY A 116 4.72 17.75 -19.35
CA GLY A 116 4.87 18.99 -18.57
C GLY A 116 4.04 20.18 -19.05
N ASP A 117 4.40 20.78 -20.19
CA ASP A 117 3.76 22.01 -20.69
C ASP A 117 2.28 21.81 -21.07
N ALA A 118 1.89 20.61 -21.49
CA ALA A 118 0.50 20.30 -21.83
C ALA A 118 -0.36 20.10 -20.57
N LEU A 119 0.28 19.82 -19.43
CA LEU A 119 -0.38 19.67 -18.13
C LEU A 119 -0.40 20.97 -17.31
N ASP A 120 0.29 22.01 -17.75
CA ASP A 120 0.31 23.34 -17.12
C ASP A 120 -0.93 24.17 -17.52
N CYS A 121 -2.11 23.59 -17.32
CA CYS A 121 -3.38 24.28 -17.53
C CYS A 121 -4.39 23.90 -16.43
N ALA A 122 -5.49 24.64 -16.34
CA ALA A 122 -6.55 24.33 -15.38
C ALA A 122 -7.25 23.02 -15.81
N PHE A 123 -6.86 21.91 -15.19
CA PHE A 123 -7.50 20.61 -15.43
C PHE A 123 -8.87 20.55 -14.78
N GLU A 124 -9.88 20.22 -15.58
CA GLU A 124 -11.15 19.75 -15.05
C GLU A 124 -11.03 18.27 -14.67
N PRO A 125 -11.60 17.85 -13.53
CA PRO A 125 -11.67 16.43 -13.17
C PRO A 125 -12.34 15.62 -14.28
N MET A 126 -11.74 14.48 -14.63
CA MET A 126 -12.35 13.54 -15.56
C MET A 126 -13.68 13.03 -15.01
N ARG A 127 -14.65 12.80 -15.90
CA ARG A 127 -15.90 12.15 -15.54
C ARG A 127 -15.60 10.73 -15.03
N PRO A 128 -16.33 10.20 -14.02
CA PRO A 128 -16.10 8.86 -13.48
C PRO A 128 -16.00 7.76 -14.55
N ALA A 129 -16.90 7.77 -15.53
CA ALA A 129 -16.88 6.79 -16.63
C ALA A 129 -15.59 6.82 -17.49
N LEU A 130 -14.92 7.97 -17.59
CA LEU A 130 -13.62 8.06 -18.27
C LEU A 130 -12.51 7.49 -17.38
N CYS A 131 -12.59 7.70 -16.06
CA CYS A 131 -11.68 7.06 -15.10
C CYS A 131 -11.80 5.54 -15.17
N ASP A 132 -13.03 5.01 -15.22
CA ASP A 132 -13.30 3.57 -15.36
C ASP A 132 -12.68 3.02 -16.66
N ALA A 133 -12.90 3.70 -17.79
CA ALA A 133 -12.34 3.29 -19.07
C ALA A 133 -10.79 3.31 -19.09
N VAL A 134 -10.16 4.23 -18.35
CA VAL A 134 -8.70 4.25 -18.18
C VAL A 134 -8.24 3.08 -17.31
N ALA A 135 -8.94 2.81 -16.20
CA ALA A 135 -8.65 1.69 -15.32
C ALA A 135 -8.76 0.35 -16.07
N ASP A 136 -9.81 0.15 -16.85
CA ASP A 136 -10.02 -1.05 -17.68
C ASP A 136 -8.86 -1.28 -18.66
N ARG A 137 -8.39 -0.22 -19.32
CA ARG A 137 -7.24 -0.31 -20.24
C ARG A 137 -5.95 -0.71 -19.53
N ILE A 138 -5.70 -0.17 -18.34
CA ILE A 138 -4.54 -0.55 -17.52
C ILE A 138 -4.64 -2.03 -17.14
N CYS A 139 -5.78 -2.45 -16.60
CA CYS A 139 -6.01 -3.84 -16.21
C CYS A 139 -5.90 -4.80 -17.41
N GLN A 140 -6.49 -4.45 -18.56
CA GLN A 140 -6.40 -5.25 -19.78
C GLN A 140 -4.94 -5.41 -20.25
N ALA A 141 -4.14 -4.34 -20.19
CA ALA A 141 -2.72 -4.42 -20.53
C ALA A 141 -1.94 -5.36 -19.59
N LEU A 142 -2.25 -5.34 -18.29
CA LEU A 142 -1.66 -6.25 -17.30
C LEU A 142 -2.06 -7.71 -17.53
N VAL A 143 -3.34 -7.96 -17.81
CA VAL A 143 -3.85 -9.31 -18.15
C VAL A 143 -3.17 -9.85 -19.41
N GLN A 144 -3.07 -9.04 -20.47
CA GLN A 144 -2.40 -9.43 -21.70
C GLN A 144 -0.90 -9.71 -21.49
N HIS A 145 -0.23 -8.91 -20.65
CA HIS A 145 1.17 -9.14 -20.30
C HIS A 145 1.34 -10.48 -19.58
N HIS A 146 0.49 -10.77 -18.59
CA HIS A 146 0.52 -12.04 -17.87
C HIS A 146 0.25 -13.24 -18.81
N ALA A 147 -0.76 -13.14 -19.68
CA ALA A 147 -1.05 -14.18 -20.66
C ALA A 147 0.15 -14.48 -21.57
N ARG A 148 0.90 -13.46 -22.01
CA ARG A 148 2.13 -13.64 -22.79
C ARG A 148 3.23 -14.36 -22.01
N ILE A 149 3.39 -14.05 -20.71
CA ILE A 149 4.37 -14.74 -19.85
C ILE A 149 4.02 -16.22 -19.70
N GLU A 150 2.75 -16.53 -19.44
CA GLU A 150 2.31 -17.92 -19.26
C GLU A 150 2.46 -18.72 -20.56
N GLN A 151 2.10 -18.15 -21.71
CA GLN A 151 2.34 -18.77 -23.03
C GLN A 151 3.82 -19.09 -23.25
N ALA A 152 4.71 -18.15 -22.92
CA ALA A 152 6.15 -18.35 -23.05
C ALA A 152 6.68 -19.44 -22.10
N ARG A 153 6.14 -19.55 -20.88
CA ARG A 153 6.47 -20.63 -19.93
C ARG A 153 6.01 -21.99 -20.42
N SER A 154 4.79 -22.08 -20.93
CA SER A 154 4.25 -23.33 -21.46
C SER A 154 4.97 -23.82 -22.71
N ALA A 155 5.57 -22.92 -23.51
CA ALA A 155 6.35 -23.29 -24.69
C ALA A 155 7.77 -23.80 -24.39
N LEU A 156 8.24 -23.64 -23.14
CA LEU A 156 9.55 -24.10 -22.68
C LEU A 156 9.50 -25.45 -21.92
N LEU A 157 8.29 -26.00 -21.74
CA LEU A 157 8.02 -27.32 -21.14
C LEU A 157 7.70 -28.34 -22.24
#